data_AF-A0A918UVJ4-F1
#
_entry.id   AF-A0A918UVJ4-F1
#
_cell.length_a   1.000
_cell.length_b   1.000
_cell.length_c   1.000
_cell.angle_alpha   90.00
_cell.angle_beta   90.00
_cell.angle_gamma   90.00
#
_symmetry.space_group_name_H-M   'P 1'
#
loop_
_entity.id
_entity.type
_entity.pdbx_description
1 polymer ?
#
loop_
_entity_poly.entity_id
_entity_poly.type
_entity_poly.pdbx_seq_one_letter_code
_entity_poly.pdbx_strand_id
1 'polypeptide(L)' 'MQRMLRYARGEADAVRDDIRAYAVEHLGTDGGVLIVDETGFVKRGRASAGVQRQYTGTAGCVENSQV' A
#
# COMPACT_ATOMS: atom_id res chain seq x y z
N MET A 1 -16.69 10.76 -8.33
CA MET A 1 -15.69 9.90 -7.65
C MET A 1 -15.09 10.53 -6.37
N GLN A 2 -15.15 11.85 -6.16
CA GLN A 2 -14.49 12.50 -5.01
C GLN A 2 -15.18 12.33 -3.64
N ARG A 3 -16.42 11.83 -3.59
CA ARG A 3 -17.17 11.63 -2.34
C ARG A 3 -16.81 10.32 -1.63
N MET A 4 -16.44 9.29 -2.36
CA MET A 4 -16.11 7.98 -1.78
C MET A 4 -14.82 8.05 -0.95
N LEU A 5 -13.75 8.65 -1.50
CA LEU A 5 -12.47 8.82 -0.80
C LEU A 5 -12.53 9.79 0.40
N ARG A 6 -13.51 10.71 0.43
CA ARG A 6 -13.66 11.68 1.54
C ARG A 6 -14.50 11.19 2.71
N TYR A 7 -15.41 10.23 2.49
CA TYR A 7 -16.42 9.83 3.48
C TYR A 7 -16.55 8.34 3.70
N ALA A 8 -15.86 7.49 2.94
CA ALA A 8 -15.75 6.09 3.29
C ALA A 8 -14.98 5.97 4.61
N ARG A 9 -15.65 5.53 5.66
CA ARG A 9 -14.98 4.93 6.81
C ARG A 9 -14.45 3.58 6.34
N GLY A 10 -13.19 3.56 5.93
CA GLY A 10 -12.49 2.31 5.69
C GLY A 10 -12.15 1.67 7.03
N GLU A 11 -12.70 0.50 7.31
CA GLU A 11 -12.16 -0.38 8.34
C GLU A 11 -10.94 -1.10 7.74
N ALA A 12 -9.76 -0.55 7.99
CA ALA A 12 -8.51 -1.05 7.41
C ALA A 12 -8.26 -2.51 7.78
N ASP A 13 -8.62 -2.92 9.00
CA ASP A 13 -8.51 -4.30 9.45
C ASP A 13 -9.42 -5.24 8.66
N ALA A 14 -10.68 -4.85 8.43
CA ALA A 14 -11.61 -5.66 7.65
C ALA A 14 -11.13 -5.85 6.20
N VAL A 15 -10.66 -4.76 5.57
CA VAL A 15 -10.12 -4.83 4.20
C VAL A 15 -8.87 -5.72 4.13
N ARG A 16 -7.97 -5.62 5.12
CA ARG A 16 -6.79 -6.49 5.21
C ARG A 16 -7.21 -7.95 5.30
N ASP A 17 -8.16 -8.26 6.18
CA ASP A 17 -8.58 -9.63 6.45
C ASP A 17 -9.25 -10.26 5.23
N ASP A 18 -10.07 -9.50 4.49
CA ASP A 18 -10.68 -9.93 3.23
C ASP A 18 -9.63 -10.24 2.15
N ILE A 19 -8.66 -9.34 1.95
CA ILE A 19 -7.58 -9.54 0.96
C ILE A 19 -6.71 -10.74 1.34
N ARG A 20 -6.40 -10.89 2.63
CA ARG A 20 -5.62 -12.02 3.15
C ARG A 20 -6.36 -13.34 2.90
N ALA A 21 -7.66 -13.41 3.18
CA ALA A 21 -8.46 -14.62 2.96
C ALA A 21 -8.41 -15.04 1.49
N TYR A 22 -8.64 -14.10 0.57
CA TYR A 22 -8.55 -14.32 -0.87
C TYR A 22 -7.15 -14.83 -1.29
N ALA A 23 -6.08 -14.18 -0.81
CA ALA A 23 -4.71 -14.57 -1.15
C ALA A 23 -4.37 -15.99 -0.65
N VAL A 24 -4.78 -16.34 0.57
CA VAL A 24 -4.55 -17.69 1.13
C VAL A 24 -5.32 -18.75 0.35
N GLU A 25 -6.57 -18.48 -0.03
CA GLU A 25 -7.39 -19.40 -0.81
C GLU A 25 -6.76 -19.73 -2.17
N HIS A 26 -6.17 -18.72 -2.84
CA HIS A 26 -5.70 -18.86 -4.23
C HIS A 26 -4.21 -19.17 -4.35
N LEU A 27 -3.39 -18.73 -3.39
CA LEU A 27 -1.92 -18.80 -3.44
C LEU A 27 -1.32 -19.57 -2.26
N GLY A 28 -2.13 -19.97 -1.28
CA GLY A 28 -1.68 -20.70 -0.10
C GLY A 28 -1.14 -22.09 -0.44
N THR A 29 -0.11 -22.51 0.29
CA THR A 29 0.44 -23.86 0.25
C THR A 29 0.85 -24.28 1.65
N ASP A 30 0.86 -25.59 1.92
CA ASP A 30 1.28 -26.12 3.21
C ASP A 30 2.73 -25.70 3.52
N GLY A 31 2.91 -25.06 4.67
CA GLY A 31 4.20 -24.49 5.09
C GLY A 31 4.62 -23.20 4.37
N GLY A 32 3.78 -22.63 3.50
CA GLY A 32 4.02 -21.35 2.84
C GLY A 32 3.89 -20.15 3.80
N VAL A 33 4.63 -19.08 3.50
CA VAL A 33 4.59 -17.82 4.25
C VAL A 33 4.10 -16.71 3.34
N LEU A 34 3.04 -16.01 3.76
CA LEU A 34 2.57 -14.80 3.08
C LEU A 34 3.37 -13.60 3.60
N ILE A 35 4.09 -12.93 2.70
CA ILE A 35 4.81 -11.69 2.97
C ILE A 35 4.04 -10.56 2.28
N VAL A 36 3.67 -9.54 3.05
CA VAL A 36 3.04 -8.31 2.56
C VAL A 36 4.06 -7.19 2.70
N ASP A 37 4.25 -6.43 1.64
CA ASP A 37 5.16 -5.28 1.59
C ASP A 37 4.48 -4.13 0.86
N GLU A 38 4.66 -2.90 1.34
CA GLU A 38 4.14 -1.71 0.68
C GLU A 38 4.94 -1.37 -0.59
N THR A 39 4.24 -1.07 -1.69
CA THR A 39 4.92 -0.58 -2.89
C THR A 39 5.00 0.94 -2.86
N GLY A 40 6.22 1.47 -2.74
CA GLY A 40 6.44 2.91 -2.76
C GLY A 40 6.31 3.54 -4.15
N PHE A 41 5.85 4.78 -4.19
CA PHE A 41 5.79 5.63 -5.38
C PHE A 41 6.49 6.97 -5.16
N VAL A 42 7.43 7.32 -6.03
CA VAL A 42 8.14 8.60 -5.95
C VAL A 42 7.25 9.74 -6.41
N LYS A 43 7.11 10.77 -5.58
CA LYS A 43 6.35 11.98 -5.92
C LYS A 43 7.29 13.15 -6.18
N ARG A 44 7.33 13.59 -7.45
CA ARG A 44 8.10 14.75 -7.93
C ARG A 44 7.23 15.71 -8.74
N GLY A 45 7.70 16.94 -8.91
CA GLY A 45 7.04 17.98 -9.71
C GLY A 45 6.13 18.91 -8.91
N ARG A 46 5.71 20.01 -9.54
CA ARG A 46 4.97 21.12 -8.89
C ARG A 46 3.53 20.79 -8.50
N ALA A 47 2.99 19.67 -9.00
CA ALA A 47 1.64 19.20 -8.70
C ALA A 47 1.60 18.09 -7.64
N SER A 48 2.76 17.67 -7.10
CA SER A 48 2.85 16.66 -6.05
C SER A 48 2.82 17.31 -4.67
N ALA A 49 2.06 16.76 -3.73
CA ALA A 49 1.97 17.25 -2.35
C ALA A 49 1.78 16.09 -1.35
N GLY A 50 2.00 16.39 -0.06
CA GLY A 50 1.63 15.51 1.05
C GLY A 50 2.53 14.28 1.26
N VAL A 51 3.82 14.38 0.92
CA VAL A 51 4.80 13.32 1.21
C VAL A 51 6.07 13.90 1.79
N GLN A 52 6.77 13.07 2.57
CA GLN A 52 8.08 13.37 3.12
C GLN A 52 9.16 12.54 2.42
N ARG A 53 10.42 12.90 2.66
CA ARG A 53 11.55 12.08 2.25
C ARG A 53 11.59 10.82 3.10
N GLN A 54 11.56 9.67 2.45
CA GLN A 54 11.68 8.37 3.09
C GLN A 54 12.31 7.37 2.13
N TYR A 55 12.87 6.29 2.67
CA TYR A 55 13.37 5.21 1.84
C TYR A 55 12.19 4.55 1.11
N THR A 56 12.33 4.32 -0.18
CA THR A 56 11.43 3.46 -0.94
C THR A 56 12.27 2.46 -1.72
N GLY A 57 11.91 1.18 -1.61
CA GLY A 57 12.58 0.11 -2.36
C GLY A 57 12.53 0.37 -3.87
N THR A 58 11.45 0.98 -4.37
CA THR A 58 11.26 1.29 -5.79
C THR A 58 12.27 2.31 -6.33
N ALA A 59 12.70 3.28 -5.52
CA ALA A 59 13.76 4.22 -5.91
C ALA A 59 15.15 3.76 -5.49
N GLY A 60 15.24 2.81 -4.55
CA GLY A 60 16.50 2.34 -3.96
C GLY A 60 17.20 3.38 -3.08
N CYS A 61 16.54 4.49 -2.74
CA CYS A 61 17.14 5.60 -1.99
C CYS A 61 16.09 6.41 -1.21
N VAL A 62 16.55 7.39 -0.43
CA VAL A 62 15.69 8.27 0.39
C VAL A 62 15.27 9.51 -0.41
N GLU A 63 14.02 9.53 -0.83
CA GLU A 63 13.41 10.63 -1.60
C GLU A 63 11.94 10.86 -1.23
N ASN A 64 11.36 11.97 -1.70
CA ASN A 64 9.94 12.27 -1.46
C ASN A 64 9.07 11.19 -2.09
N SER A 65 8.49 10.34 -1.25
CA SER A 65 7.83 9.11 -1.69
C SER A 65 6.58 8.88 -0.87
N GLN A 66 5.56 8.28 -1.48
CA GLN A 66 4.42 7.70 -0.77
C GLN A 66 4.69 6.19 -0.71
N VAL A 67 4.83 5.65 0.50
CA VAL A 67 4.77 4.22 0.77
C VAL A 67 3.41 3.91 1.39
#